data_AF-A0A1I3IXC5-F1
#
_entry.id   AF-A0A1I3IXC5-F1
#
_cell.length_a   1.000
_cell.length_b   1.000
_cell.length_c   1.000
_cell.angle_alpha   90.00
_cell.angle_beta   90.00
_cell.angle_gamma   90.00
#
_symmetry.space_group_name_H-M   'P 1'
#
loop_
_entity.id
_entity.type
_entity.pdbx_description
1 polymer ?
#
loop_
_entity_poly.entity_id
_entity_poly.type
_entity_poly.pdbx_seq_one_letter_code
_entity_poly.pdbx_strand_id
1 'polypeptide(L)'
;MKINKDKRIGNVLFIVEGSKTEFIILRKIFCNLLSYTYIEKRRNKLHSFYKTNDIYSKIAVINTRESNISDITLGQEYLDEVFKYLIEECQFPVDDCAIYYLFDRDPKSNTDSELILNYIKELTNPYENENLKAGQLLLSYPAFESFLISCFIDNSFKINDILDEEKKIHIGSELKTFIGTKKEIQTNKINDNSLIHATNDFIQFLTSNQIDFDIDDFSSASENIFYMQEEKFKNQQYYALFSMITLAFLQLGIIEI
;
A
#
# COMPACT_ATOMS: atom_id res chain seq x y z
N MET A 1 -7.30 -9.28 -17.64
CA MET A 1 -7.50 -8.93 -16.22
C MET A 1 -8.80 -9.48 -15.65
N LYS A 2 -8.70 -10.26 -14.57
CA LYS A 2 -9.84 -10.74 -13.77
C LYS A 2 -9.45 -10.84 -12.29
N ILE A 3 -10.44 -10.78 -11.39
CA ILE A 3 -10.24 -11.06 -9.96
C ILE A 3 -10.38 -12.56 -9.72
N ASN A 4 -9.34 -13.18 -9.15
CA ASN A 4 -9.38 -14.58 -8.69
C ASN A 4 -9.79 -14.63 -7.21
N LYS A 5 -11.10 -14.81 -6.96
CA LYS A 5 -11.66 -14.90 -5.60
C LYS A 5 -11.36 -16.22 -4.90
N ASP A 6 -10.99 -17.25 -5.65
CA ASP A 6 -10.67 -18.57 -5.13
C ASP A 6 -9.15 -18.72 -4.86
N LYS A 7 -8.38 -17.66 -5.10
CA LYS A 7 -6.93 -17.65 -4.87
C LYS A 7 -6.65 -17.83 -3.39
N ARG A 8 -5.98 -18.93 -3.06
CA ARG A 8 -5.38 -19.13 -1.73
C ARG A 8 -4.04 -18.43 -1.70
N ILE A 9 -3.97 -17.37 -0.90
CA ILE A 9 -2.78 -16.51 -0.79
C ILE A 9 -1.89 -16.83 0.41
N GLY A 10 -2.27 -17.83 1.23
CA GLY A 10 -1.54 -18.17 2.44
C GLY A 10 -1.68 -17.10 3.53
N ASN A 11 -0.59 -16.80 4.23
CA ASN A 11 -0.55 -15.75 5.24
C ASN A 11 0.08 -14.49 4.64
N VAL A 12 -0.53 -13.34 4.86
CA VAL A 12 0.02 -12.05 4.41
C VAL A 12 -0.08 -11.03 5.54
N LEU A 13 1.01 -10.32 5.78
CA LEU A 13 1.12 -9.26 6.77
C LEU A 13 1.33 -7.92 6.07
N PHE A 14 0.39 -7.00 6.29
CA PHE A 14 0.53 -5.60 5.90
C PHE A 14 0.94 -4.77 7.12
N ILE A 15 2.07 -4.07 7.00
CA ILE A 15 2.58 -3.13 7.99
C ILE A 15 2.39 -1.73 7.43
N VAL A 16 1.47 -0.96 8.00
CA VAL A 16 1.05 0.34 7.47
C VAL A 16 1.49 1.52 8.35
N GLU A 17 1.66 2.69 7.78
CA GLU A 17 2.01 3.90 8.53
C GLU A 17 0.86 4.42 9.41
N GLY A 18 -0.36 4.45 8.86
CA GLY A 18 -1.51 5.10 9.47
C GLY A 18 -2.33 4.18 10.39
N SER A 19 -3.44 4.70 10.89
CA SER A 19 -4.28 3.99 11.86
C SER A 19 -5.76 3.96 11.50
N LYS A 20 -6.15 4.44 10.30
CA LYS A 20 -7.57 4.61 9.95
C LYS A 20 -7.86 4.22 8.50
N THR A 21 -7.45 5.03 7.52
CA THR A 21 -7.85 4.86 6.11
C THR A 21 -7.39 3.50 5.59
N GLU A 22 -6.16 3.14 5.91
CA GLU A 22 -5.45 1.92 5.50
C GLU A 22 -6.23 0.68 5.94
N PHE A 23 -6.54 0.60 7.25
CA PHE A 23 -7.32 -0.48 7.82
C PHE A 23 -8.72 -0.59 7.22
N ILE A 24 -9.39 0.53 6.95
CA ILE A 24 -10.75 0.53 6.39
C ILE A 24 -10.72 -0.03 4.95
N ILE A 25 -9.76 0.41 4.13
CA ILE A 25 -9.64 -0.03 2.74
C ILE A 25 -9.21 -1.50 2.67
N LEU A 26 -8.15 -1.89 3.41
CA LEU A 26 -7.68 -3.28 3.44
C LEU A 26 -8.78 -4.23 3.94
N ARG A 27 -9.53 -3.85 4.98
CA ARG A 27 -10.66 -4.66 5.45
C ARG A 27 -11.75 -4.78 4.38
N LYS A 28 -12.09 -3.68 3.71
CA LYS A 28 -13.09 -3.68 2.65
C LYS A 28 -12.71 -4.61 1.49
N ILE A 29 -11.43 -4.67 1.13
CA ILE A 29 -10.95 -5.54 0.06
C ILE A 29 -10.85 -6.98 0.55
N PHE A 30 -9.95 -7.24 1.49
CA PHE A 30 -9.60 -8.60 1.87
C PHE A 30 -10.72 -9.31 2.64
N CYS A 31 -11.40 -8.62 3.56
CA CYS A 31 -12.42 -9.25 4.39
C CYS A 31 -13.82 -9.19 3.77
N ASN A 32 -14.22 -8.04 3.23
CA ASN A 32 -15.59 -7.87 2.74
C ASN A 32 -15.79 -8.29 1.28
N LEU A 33 -14.78 -8.10 0.40
CA LEU A 33 -14.89 -8.43 -1.02
C LEU A 33 -14.35 -9.83 -1.34
N LEU A 34 -13.16 -10.16 -0.81
CA LEU A 34 -12.47 -11.43 -1.06
C LEU A 34 -12.79 -12.51 -0.02
N SER A 35 -13.44 -12.15 1.10
CA SER A 35 -13.83 -13.09 2.15
C SER A 35 -12.65 -13.87 2.77
N TYR A 36 -11.48 -13.26 2.86
CA TYR A 36 -10.34 -13.83 3.60
C TYR A 36 -10.49 -13.64 5.10
N THR A 37 -9.79 -14.46 5.88
CA THR A 37 -9.64 -14.23 7.32
C THR A 37 -8.84 -12.95 7.53
N TYR A 38 -9.29 -12.08 8.44
CA TYR A 38 -8.74 -10.74 8.57
C TYR A 38 -8.52 -10.35 10.03
N ILE A 39 -7.33 -9.85 10.33
CA ILE A 39 -6.84 -9.51 11.66
C ILE A 39 -6.35 -8.05 11.64
N GLU A 40 -6.78 -7.23 12.59
CA GLU A 40 -6.23 -5.88 12.79
C GLU A 40 -5.61 -5.76 14.19
N LYS A 41 -4.36 -5.32 14.29
CA LYS A 41 -3.75 -4.87 15.55
C LYS A 41 -3.23 -3.45 15.39
N ARG A 42 -3.90 -2.49 16.06
CA ARG A 42 -3.55 -1.06 16.01
C ARG A 42 -2.75 -0.64 17.24
N ARG A 43 -1.73 0.21 17.08
CA ARG A 43 -0.82 0.69 18.15
C ARG A 43 -1.48 1.31 19.37
N ASN A 44 -2.67 1.88 19.21
CA ASN A 44 -3.44 2.52 20.30
C ASN A 44 -4.70 1.74 20.69
N LYS A 45 -4.81 0.47 20.29
CA LYS A 45 -5.94 -0.39 20.66
C LYS A 45 -5.45 -1.63 21.39
N LEU A 46 -6.01 -1.84 22.58
CA LEU A 46 -5.73 -3.02 23.38
C LEU A 46 -6.15 -4.28 22.62
N HIS A 47 -7.41 -4.32 22.17
CA HIS A 47 -7.97 -5.46 21.47
C HIS A 47 -7.73 -5.41 19.96
N SER A 48 -7.41 -6.59 19.41
CA SER A 48 -7.42 -6.83 17.97
C SER A 48 -8.86 -6.98 17.44
N PHE A 49 -9.04 -6.65 16.17
CA PHE A 49 -10.22 -7.11 15.43
C PHE A 49 -9.85 -8.43 14.76
N TYR A 50 -10.73 -9.42 14.82
CA TYR A 50 -10.52 -10.71 14.21
C TYR A 50 -11.81 -11.17 13.53
N LYS A 51 -11.73 -11.53 12.25
CA LYS A 51 -12.85 -12.15 11.52
C LYS A 51 -12.36 -13.35 10.73
N THR A 52 -12.82 -14.52 11.12
CA THR A 52 -12.57 -15.80 10.43
C THR A 52 -13.51 -15.95 9.24
N ASN A 53 -12.95 -16.25 8.07
CA ASN A 53 -13.72 -16.63 6.88
C ASN A 53 -13.04 -17.84 6.19
N ASP A 54 -12.00 -17.59 5.38
CA ASP A 54 -11.15 -18.61 4.76
C ASP A 54 -9.92 -18.90 5.63
N ILE A 55 -9.71 -20.16 6.02
CA ILE A 55 -8.58 -20.58 6.86
C ILE A 55 -7.26 -20.66 6.09
N TYR A 56 -7.31 -20.76 4.76
CA TYR A 56 -6.13 -20.87 3.89
C TYR A 56 -5.60 -19.51 3.42
N SER A 57 -6.35 -18.44 3.68
CA SER A 57 -6.03 -17.07 3.29
C SER A 57 -6.23 -16.15 4.48
N LYS A 58 -5.13 -15.85 5.20
CA LYS A 58 -5.13 -15.01 6.40
C LYS A 58 -4.40 -13.71 6.12
N ILE A 59 -5.05 -12.60 6.42
CA ILE A 59 -4.48 -11.26 6.32
C ILE A 59 -4.36 -10.67 7.73
N ALA A 60 -3.15 -10.31 8.13
CA ALA A 60 -2.91 -9.48 9.28
C ALA A 60 -2.55 -8.06 8.83
N VAL A 61 -3.14 -7.06 9.48
CA VAL A 61 -2.81 -5.65 9.28
C VAL A 61 -2.41 -5.06 10.61
N ILE A 62 -1.21 -4.50 10.65
CA ILE A 62 -0.66 -3.79 11.79
C ILE A 62 -0.17 -2.43 11.35
N ASN A 63 0.08 -1.54 12.30
CA ASN A 63 0.73 -0.28 12.01
C ASN A 63 2.01 -0.11 12.83
N THR A 64 2.96 0.64 12.29
CA THR A 64 4.17 1.06 13.01
C THR A 64 3.82 1.95 14.19
N ARG A 65 4.75 2.08 15.15
CA ARG A 65 4.57 2.88 16.36
C ARG A 65 4.39 4.35 16.02
N GLU A 66 5.23 4.85 15.13
CA GLU A 66 5.16 6.20 14.61
C GLU A 66 4.74 6.21 13.14
N SER A 67 4.04 7.27 12.74
CA SER A 67 3.68 7.50 11.33
C SER A 67 4.86 8.15 10.60
N ASN A 68 5.95 7.39 10.49
CA ASN A 68 7.16 7.76 9.78
C ASN A 68 7.83 6.51 9.23
N ILE A 69 8.38 6.59 8.02
CA ILE A 69 9.04 5.45 7.37
C ILE A 69 10.31 5.00 8.10
N SER A 70 10.99 5.89 8.82
CA SER A 70 12.15 5.52 9.66
C SER A 70 11.76 4.53 10.77
N ASP A 71 10.50 4.49 11.19
CA ASP A 71 10.01 3.58 12.21
C ASP A 71 10.01 2.11 11.74
N ILE A 72 10.19 1.85 10.44
CA ILE A 72 10.51 0.51 9.94
C ILE A 72 11.74 -0.02 10.69
N THR A 73 12.82 0.76 10.83
CA THR A 73 14.04 0.33 11.55
C THR A 73 14.05 0.78 13.01
N LEU A 74 13.66 2.02 13.30
CA LEU A 74 13.69 2.56 14.65
C LEU A 74 12.64 1.94 15.59
N GLY A 75 11.53 1.43 15.02
CA GLY A 75 10.42 0.84 15.75
C GLY A 75 10.50 -0.69 15.89
N GLN A 76 11.67 -1.30 15.69
CA GLN A 76 11.81 -2.76 15.66
C GLN A 76 11.32 -3.45 16.93
N GLU A 77 11.68 -2.96 18.11
CA GLU A 77 11.21 -3.54 19.39
C GLU A 77 9.68 -3.58 19.48
N TYR A 78 9.02 -2.52 18.99
CA TYR A 78 7.56 -2.46 18.96
C TYR A 78 6.97 -3.46 17.95
N LEU A 79 7.58 -3.59 16.77
CA LEU A 79 7.14 -4.59 15.78
C LEU A 79 7.31 -6.01 16.33
N ASP A 80 8.40 -6.30 17.04
CA ASP A 80 8.66 -7.60 17.66
C ASP A 80 7.59 -7.94 18.71
N GLU A 81 7.19 -6.97 19.55
CA GLU A 81 6.07 -7.13 20.49
C GLU A 81 4.75 -7.43 19.78
N VAL A 82 4.47 -6.73 18.68
CA VAL A 82 3.26 -6.95 17.88
C VAL A 82 3.30 -8.31 17.18
N PHE A 83 4.45 -8.74 16.66
CA PHE A 83 4.62 -10.06 16.03
C PHE A 83 4.41 -11.17 17.03
N LYS A 84 4.99 -11.04 18.23
CA LYS A 84 4.74 -11.97 19.33
C LYS A 84 3.24 -12.07 19.64
N TYR A 85 2.54 -10.94 19.74
CA TYR A 85 1.09 -10.91 19.93
C TYR A 85 0.33 -11.62 18.80
N LEU A 86 0.71 -11.39 17.53
CA LEU A 86 0.08 -12.07 16.39
C LEU A 86 0.26 -13.59 16.44
N ILE A 87 1.45 -14.06 16.81
CA ILE A 87 1.77 -15.48 16.92
C ILE A 87 0.99 -16.11 18.09
N GLU A 88 1.13 -15.55 19.29
CA GLU A 88 0.61 -16.13 20.53
C GLU A 88 -0.93 -16.02 20.61
N GLU A 89 -1.47 -14.82 20.37
CA GLU A 89 -2.89 -14.52 20.62
C GLU A 89 -3.76 -14.70 19.38
N CYS A 90 -3.21 -14.46 18.18
CA CYS A 90 -3.98 -14.51 16.93
C CYS A 90 -3.73 -15.78 16.10
N GLN A 91 -2.76 -16.62 16.50
CA GLN A 91 -2.38 -17.84 15.76
C GLN A 91 -2.04 -17.53 14.29
N PHE A 92 -1.32 -16.43 14.09
CA PHE A 92 -0.85 -15.97 12.78
C PHE A 92 0.67 -16.18 12.67
N PRO A 93 1.15 -17.06 11.77
CA PRO A 93 2.57 -17.40 11.66
C PRO A 93 3.31 -16.29 10.89
N VAL A 94 3.89 -15.34 11.63
CA VAL A 94 4.63 -14.21 11.02
C VAL A 94 5.86 -14.70 10.23
N ASP A 95 6.51 -15.78 10.68
CA ASP A 95 7.70 -16.35 10.02
C ASP A 95 7.39 -17.06 8.68
N ASP A 96 6.12 -17.32 8.38
CA ASP A 96 5.65 -17.98 7.15
C ASP A 96 4.54 -17.14 6.50
N CYS A 97 4.86 -15.87 6.22
CA CYS A 97 3.95 -14.95 5.58
C CYS A 97 4.65 -14.01 4.59
N ALA A 98 3.91 -13.56 3.57
CA ALA A 98 4.32 -12.46 2.73
C ALA A 98 4.17 -11.13 3.50
N ILE A 99 5.22 -10.33 3.59
CA ILE A 99 5.25 -9.07 4.32
C ILE A 99 5.29 -7.89 3.34
N TYR A 100 4.39 -6.93 3.51
CA TYR A 100 4.36 -5.69 2.75
C TYR A 100 4.38 -4.48 3.69
N TYR A 101 5.33 -3.58 3.50
CA TYR A 101 5.42 -2.28 4.17
C TYR A 101 4.74 -1.22 3.30
N LEU A 102 3.62 -0.64 3.77
CA LEU A 102 2.86 0.36 3.01
C LEU A 102 3.04 1.73 3.65
N PHE A 103 3.75 2.60 2.94
CA PHE A 103 4.12 3.93 3.43
C PHE A 103 3.83 5.00 2.39
N ASP A 104 3.50 6.18 2.91
CA ASP A 104 3.32 7.36 2.10
C ASP A 104 4.67 8.03 1.88
N ARG A 105 5.02 8.32 0.63
CA ARG A 105 5.96 9.40 0.35
C ARG A 105 5.22 10.72 0.54
N ASP A 106 5.49 11.37 1.65
CA ASP A 106 4.97 12.70 1.97
C ASP A 106 6.14 13.71 2.08
N PRO A 107 5.98 14.92 1.52
CA PRO A 107 7.05 15.92 1.51
C PRO A 107 7.29 16.59 2.88
N LYS A 108 6.52 16.27 3.92
CA LYS A 108 6.65 16.84 5.27
C LYS A 108 7.12 15.82 6.31
N SER A 109 6.57 14.60 6.32
CA SER A 109 6.91 13.60 7.33
C SER A 109 8.05 12.66 6.90
N ASN A 110 8.07 12.23 5.65
CA ASN A 110 9.01 11.22 5.15
C ASN A 110 10.00 11.85 4.17
N THR A 111 10.90 12.69 4.67
CA THR A 111 11.77 13.57 3.84
C THR A 111 13.17 13.03 3.56
N ASP A 112 13.63 12.03 4.32
CA ASP A 112 14.97 11.45 4.17
C ASP A 112 15.03 10.54 2.93
N SER A 113 15.49 11.11 1.81
CA SER A 113 15.54 10.43 0.52
C SER A 113 16.58 9.30 0.48
N GLU A 114 17.68 9.42 1.22
CA GLU A 114 18.71 8.39 1.28
C GLU A 114 18.19 7.16 2.02
N LEU A 115 17.54 7.38 3.17
CA LEU A 115 16.90 6.30 3.93
C LEU A 115 15.81 5.60 3.11
N ILE A 116 14.96 6.37 2.42
CA ILE A 116 13.90 5.81 1.58
C ILE A 116 14.50 4.96 0.45
N LEU A 117 15.55 5.46 -0.22
CA LEU A 117 16.21 4.72 -1.29
C LEU A 117 16.86 3.43 -0.78
N ASN A 118 17.44 3.45 0.42
CA ASN A 118 17.95 2.23 1.05
C ASN A 118 16.82 1.22 1.28
N TYR A 119 15.66 1.64 1.78
CA TYR A 119 14.52 0.73 1.93
C TYR A 119 13.99 0.19 0.60
N ILE A 120 13.96 1.01 -0.47
CA ILE A 120 13.58 0.54 -1.80
C ILE A 120 14.52 -0.57 -2.29
N LYS A 121 15.81 -0.49 -1.95
CA LYS A 121 16.83 -1.48 -2.35
C LYS A 121 16.85 -2.72 -1.49
N GLU A 122 16.54 -2.60 -0.20
CA GLU A 122 16.59 -3.72 0.74
C GLU A 122 15.26 -4.48 0.83
N LEU A 123 14.13 -3.80 0.75
CA LEU A 123 12.79 -4.39 0.92
C LEU A 123 12.16 -4.62 -0.46
N THR A 124 12.69 -5.58 -1.21
CA THR A 124 12.32 -5.82 -2.61
C THR A 124 11.40 -7.02 -2.80
N ASN A 125 11.48 -8.01 -1.92
CA ASN A 125 10.73 -9.25 -2.01
C ASN A 125 9.85 -9.47 -0.77
N PRO A 126 8.56 -9.82 -0.94
CA PRO A 126 7.65 -9.95 0.19
C PRO A 126 7.95 -11.16 1.09
N TYR A 127 8.74 -12.14 0.64
CA TYR A 127 9.06 -13.35 1.39
C TYR A 127 10.46 -13.30 2.01
N GLU A 128 11.51 -13.07 1.21
CA GLU A 128 12.89 -13.14 1.68
C GLU A 128 13.79 -12.13 0.96
N ASN A 129 14.64 -11.42 1.71
CA ASN A 129 15.66 -10.51 1.18
C ASN A 129 17.05 -10.93 1.69
N GLU A 130 18.12 -10.51 1.01
CA GLU A 130 19.51 -10.86 1.37
C GLU A 130 19.92 -10.35 2.75
N ASN A 131 19.47 -9.15 3.11
CA ASN A 131 19.59 -8.59 4.46
C ASN A 131 18.39 -9.09 5.27
N LEU A 132 18.63 -9.69 6.45
CA LEU A 132 17.73 -10.49 7.32
C LEU A 132 16.26 -10.03 7.53
N LYS A 133 15.85 -8.87 7.03
CA LYS A 133 14.49 -8.35 7.11
C LYS A 133 13.68 -8.72 5.86
N ALA A 134 12.79 -9.70 6.02
CA ALA A 134 11.79 -10.05 5.02
C ALA A 134 10.81 -8.90 4.76
N GLY A 135 10.33 -8.81 3.52
CA GLY A 135 9.23 -7.96 3.13
C GLY A 135 9.54 -6.98 2.01
N GLN A 136 8.48 -6.48 1.37
CA GLN A 136 8.59 -5.53 0.26
C GLN A 136 8.02 -4.17 0.63
N LEU A 137 8.73 -3.09 0.30
CA LEU A 137 8.25 -1.72 0.44
C LEU A 137 7.33 -1.35 -0.74
N LEU A 138 6.12 -0.92 -0.41
CA LEU A 138 5.15 -0.35 -1.33
C LEU A 138 5.01 1.16 -1.04
N LEU A 139 5.96 1.94 -1.56
CA LEU A 139 6.02 3.39 -1.37
C LEU A 139 5.07 4.10 -2.34
N SER A 140 4.17 4.94 -1.83
CA SER A 140 3.11 5.53 -2.65
C SER A 140 2.89 7.03 -2.38
N TYR A 141 2.24 7.76 -3.28
CA TYR A 141 2.36 9.22 -3.38
C TYR A 141 1.01 9.97 -3.48
N PRO A 142 0.22 10.18 -2.40
CA PRO A 142 0.11 9.48 -1.10
C PRO A 142 -0.74 8.19 -1.21
N ALA A 143 -0.47 7.15 -0.41
CA ALA A 143 -0.78 5.75 -0.71
C ALA A 143 -2.24 5.39 -0.90
N PHE A 144 -3.01 5.42 0.18
CA PHE A 144 -4.32 4.80 0.19
C PHE A 144 -5.38 5.71 -0.44
N GLU A 145 -5.20 7.02 -0.32
CA GLU A 145 -6.02 8.00 -1.02
C GLU A 145 -5.79 7.94 -2.54
N SER A 146 -4.55 7.81 -3.02
CA SER A 146 -4.29 7.64 -4.46
C SER A 146 -4.88 6.34 -4.98
N PHE A 147 -4.76 5.24 -4.22
CA PHE A 147 -5.42 3.98 -4.57
C PHE A 147 -6.94 4.12 -4.63
N LEU A 148 -7.54 4.80 -3.67
CA LEU A 148 -8.98 5.00 -3.64
C LEU A 148 -9.44 5.82 -4.86
N ILE A 149 -8.64 6.78 -5.30
CA ILE A 149 -8.93 7.55 -6.52
C ILE A 149 -8.78 6.67 -7.76
N SER A 150 -7.69 5.89 -7.88
CA SER A 150 -7.47 5.02 -9.03
C SER A 150 -8.52 3.92 -9.17
N CYS A 151 -9.27 3.61 -8.10
CA CYS A 151 -10.44 2.74 -8.17
C CYS A 151 -11.60 3.31 -9.00
N PHE A 152 -11.67 4.64 -9.21
CA PHE A 152 -12.84 5.31 -9.77
C PHE A 152 -12.55 6.41 -10.80
N ILE A 153 -11.30 6.88 -10.93
CA ILE A 153 -10.91 7.94 -11.85
C ILE A 153 -9.81 7.43 -12.79
N ASP A 154 -10.07 7.50 -14.09
CA ASP A 154 -9.08 7.20 -15.13
C ASP A 154 -7.91 8.18 -15.10
N ASN A 155 -6.70 7.68 -15.36
CA ASN A 155 -5.46 8.47 -15.36
C ASN A 155 -5.28 9.26 -14.07
N SER A 156 -5.50 8.64 -12.91
CA SER A 156 -5.49 9.34 -11.62
C SER A 156 -4.19 10.10 -11.37
N PHE A 157 -3.07 9.54 -11.86
CA PHE A 157 -1.74 10.11 -11.79
C PHE A 157 -1.55 11.44 -12.54
N LYS A 158 -2.46 11.81 -13.45
CA LYS A 158 -2.46 13.09 -14.19
C LYS A 158 -3.33 14.16 -13.55
N ILE A 159 -4.03 13.87 -12.44
CA ILE A 159 -4.97 14.82 -11.82
C ILE A 159 -4.32 16.17 -11.54
N ASN A 160 -3.12 16.21 -10.96
CA ASN A 160 -2.45 17.48 -10.70
C ASN A 160 -2.03 18.25 -11.96
N ASP A 161 -1.88 17.57 -13.09
CA ASP A 161 -1.47 18.20 -14.35
C ASP A 161 -2.68 18.85 -15.08
N ILE A 162 -3.91 18.49 -14.71
CA ILE A 162 -5.15 19.03 -15.30
C ILE A 162 -5.88 20.03 -14.38
N LEU A 163 -5.49 20.11 -13.11
CA LEU A 163 -6.08 21.04 -12.16
C LEU A 163 -5.50 22.45 -12.36
N ASP A 164 -6.35 23.47 -12.16
CA ASP A 164 -5.91 24.86 -12.03
C ASP A 164 -4.85 24.96 -10.92
N GLU A 165 -3.88 25.88 -11.06
CA GLU A 165 -2.76 26.02 -10.12
C GLU A 165 -3.22 26.11 -8.65
N GLU A 166 -4.30 26.84 -8.35
CA GLU A 166 -4.81 26.96 -6.97
C GLU A 166 -5.52 25.71 -6.42
N LYS A 167 -5.76 24.70 -7.26
CA LYS A 167 -6.47 23.45 -6.89
C LYS A 167 -5.54 22.24 -6.87
N LYS A 168 -4.27 22.40 -7.25
CA LYS A 168 -3.30 21.31 -7.21
C LYS A 168 -3.16 20.75 -5.79
N ILE A 169 -2.90 19.45 -5.74
CA ILE A 169 -2.84 18.68 -4.51
C ILE A 169 -1.38 18.46 -4.16
N HIS A 170 -0.93 19.11 -3.10
CA HIS A 170 0.46 19.10 -2.66
C HIS A 170 0.71 18.08 -1.55
N ILE A 171 -0.31 17.79 -0.73
CA ILE A 171 -0.18 16.93 0.46
C ILE A 171 -1.40 16.03 0.67
N GLY A 172 -1.23 14.98 1.47
CA GLY A 172 -2.29 14.00 1.75
C GLY A 172 -3.57 14.59 2.36
N SER A 173 -3.49 15.66 3.16
CA SER A 173 -4.69 16.30 3.72
C SER A 173 -5.54 17.02 2.67
N GLU A 174 -4.92 17.59 1.65
CA GLU A 174 -5.61 18.20 0.51
C GLU A 174 -6.28 17.11 -0.35
N LEU A 175 -5.60 15.98 -0.55
CA LEU A 175 -6.16 14.83 -1.26
C LEU A 175 -7.40 14.26 -0.55
N LYS A 176 -7.36 14.15 0.78
CA LYS A 176 -8.53 13.77 1.60
C LYS A 176 -9.68 14.74 1.42
N THR A 177 -9.39 16.03 1.36
CA THR A 177 -10.40 17.08 1.12
C THR A 177 -11.00 16.93 -0.28
N PHE A 178 -10.17 16.76 -1.30
CA PHE A 178 -10.59 16.51 -2.68
C PHE A 178 -11.52 15.31 -2.77
N ILE A 179 -11.13 14.15 -2.20
CA ILE A 179 -11.98 12.95 -2.13
C ILE A 179 -13.30 13.24 -1.43
N GLY A 180 -13.29 13.99 -0.33
CA GLY A 180 -14.49 14.37 0.42
C GLY A 180 -15.52 15.17 -0.41
N THR A 181 -15.09 15.86 -1.46
CA THR A 181 -16.00 16.58 -2.38
C THR A 181 -16.65 15.68 -3.44
N LYS A 182 -16.15 14.45 -3.63
CA LYS A 182 -16.53 13.55 -4.73
C LYS A 182 -17.40 12.41 -4.22
N LYS A 183 -18.69 12.44 -4.52
CA LYS A 183 -19.66 11.42 -4.06
C LYS A 183 -19.44 10.05 -4.71
N GLU A 184 -18.74 9.99 -5.82
CA GLU A 184 -18.38 8.79 -6.55
C GLU A 184 -17.26 8.01 -5.85
N ILE A 185 -16.29 8.70 -5.23
CA ILE A 185 -15.13 8.12 -4.57
C ILE A 185 -15.49 7.74 -3.14
N GLN A 186 -15.83 6.46 -2.91
CA GLN A 186 -16.16 5.98 -1.58
C GLN A 186 -15.66 4.55 -1.34
N THR A 187 -15.09 4.30 -0.17
CA THR A 187 -14.54 2.98 0.19
C THR A 187 -15.61 1.88 0.13
N ASN A 188 -16.84 2.14 0.54
CA ASN A 188 -17.92 1.15 0.49
C ASN A 188 -18.28 0.70 -0.94
N LYS A 189 -17.97 1.51 -1.97
CA LYS A 189 -18.22 1.23 -3.39
C LYS A 189 -17.13 0.37 -4.04
N ILE A 190 -16.01 0.12 -3.35
CA ILE A 190 -14.96 -0.78 -3.85
C ILE A 190 -15.56 -2.17 -4.14
N ASN A 191 -15.31 -2.68 -5.33
CA ASN A 191 -15.75 -3.96 -5.87
C ASN A 191 -14.75 -4.50 -6.91
N ASP A 192 -15.02 -5.64 -7.50
CA ASP A 192 -14.11 -6.29 -8.46
C ASP A 192 -13.73 -5.37 -9.64
N ASN A 193 -14.71 -4.64 -10.20
CA ASN A 193 -14.46 -3.74 -11.32
C ASN A 193 -13.59 -2.55 -10.91
N SER A 194 -13.76 -2.02 -9.69
CA SER A 194 -12.91 -0.92 -9.22
C SER A 194 -11.47 -1.38 -8.95
N LEU A 195 -11.26 -2.63 -8.54
CA LEU A 195 -9.90 -3.19 -8.42
C LEU A 195 -9.22 -3.38 -9.79
N ILE A 196 -9.97 -3.89 -10.77
CA ILE A 196 -9.48 -3.97 -12.16
C ILE A 196 -9.18 -2.56 -12.71
N HIS A 197 -10.04 -1.59 -12.42
CA HIS A 197 -9.83 -0.20 -12.81
C HIS A 197 -8.54 0.39 -12.21
N ALA A 198 -8.32 0.21 -10.90
CA ALA A 198 -7.07 0.61 -10.25
C ALA A 198 -5.83 -0.10 -10.84
N THR A 199 -6.00 -1.33 -11.30
CA THR A 199 -4.92 -2.09 -11.96
C THR A 199 -4.59 -1.54 -13.34
N ASN A 200 -5.62 -1.21 -14.13
CA ASN A 200 -5.41 -0.56 -15.42
C ASN A 200 -4.72 0.81 -15.25
N ASP A 201 -5.14 1.60 -14.27
CA ASP A 201 -4.54 2.90 -13.98
C ASP A 201 -3.07 2.77 -13.54
N PHE A 202 -2.75 1.76 -12.71
CA PHE A 202 -1.38 1.42 -12.32
C PHE A 202 -0.51 1.06 -13.54
N ILE A 203 -0.97 0.19 -14.42
CA ILE A 203 -0.23 -0.18 -15.64
C ILE A 203 -0.13 1.02 -16.59
N GLN A 204 -1.18 1.84 -16.69
CA GLN A 204 -1.17 3.04 -17.52
C GLN A 204 -0.14 4.06 -17.02
N PHE A 205 0.02 4.21 -15.71
CA PHE A 205 1.07 5.03 -15.12
C PHE A 205 2.46 4.53 -15.53
N LEU A 206 2.75 3.24 -15.36
CA LEU A 206 4.05 2.67 -15.70
C LEU A 206 4.36 2.83 -17.19
N THR A 207 3.41 2.47 -18.05
CA THR A 207 3.57 2.56 -19.52
C THR A 207 3.68 4.00 -20.02
N SER A 208 2.88 4.95 -19.47
CA SER A 208 2.96 6.36 -19.86
C SER A 208 4.29 7.00 -19.50
N ASN A 209 4.94 6.50 -18.44
CA ASN A 209 6.25 6.97 -17.98
C ASN A 209 7.40 6.09 -18.48
N GLN A 210 7.14 5.13 -19.38
CA GLN A 210 8.15 4.22 -19.95
C GLN A 210 8.94 3.46 -18.88
N ILE A 211 8.25 3.07 -17.80
CA ILE A 211 8.82 2.27 -16.71
C ILE A 211 8.59 0.81 -17.03
N ASP A 212 9.67 0.12 -17.42
CA ASP A 212 9.67 -1.33 -17.52
C ASP A 212 9.52 -1.96 -16.14
N PHE A 213 8.77 -3.06 -16.06
CA PHE A 213 8.49 -3.73 -14.80
C PHE A 213 8.35 -5.24 -14.97
N ASP A 214 8.77 -5.96 -13.94
CA ASP A 214 8.44 -7.35 -13.68
C ASP A 214 7.65 -7.38 -12.35
N ILE A 215 6.55 -8.14 -12.31
CA ILE A 215 5.73 -8.28 -11.11
C ILE A 215 6.49 -9.08 -10.05
N ASP A 216 7.31 -10.06 -10.47
CA ASP A 216 8.08 -10.91 -9.56
C ASP A 216 9.36 -10.22 -9.07
N ASP A 217 9.91 -9.29 -9.86
CA ASP A 217 11.03 -8.41 -9.49
C ASP A 217 10.73 -6.94 -9.83
N PHE A 218 10.02 -6.28 -8.91
CA PHE A 218 9.62 -4.88 -9.07
C PHE A 218 10.67 -3.89 -8.53
N SER A 219 11.87 -4.34 -8.19
CA SER A 219 12.91 -3.53 -7.54
C SER A 219 13.33 -2.33 -8.40
N SER A 220 13.71 -2.60 -9.64
CA SER A 220 14.14 -1.58 -10.61
C SER A 220 13.01 -0.59 -10.94
N ALA A 221 11.77 -1.07 -11.05
CA ALA A 221 10.61 -0.21 -11.27
C ALA A 221 10.37 0.72 -10.07
N SER A 222 10.47 0.21 -8.84
CA SER A 222 10.34 1.01 -7.61
C SER A 222 11.35 2.16 -7.57
N GLU A 223 12.62 1.88 -7.88
CA GLU A 223 13.68 2.89 -7.90
C GLU A 223 13.43 3.95 -8.99
N ASN A 224 13.02 3.53 -10.20
CA ASN A 224 12.67 4.45 -11.28
C ASN A 224 11.48 5.36 -10.93
N ILE A 225 10.44 4.78 -10.32
CA ILE A 225 9.26 5.53 -9.86
C ILE A 225 9.69 6.57 -8.82
N PHE A 226 10.56 6.20 -7.89
CA PHE A 226 11.07 7.12 -6.87
C PHE A 226 11.80 8.30 -7.49
N TYR A 227 12.80 8.06 -8.35
CA TYR A 227 13.55 9.15 -8.98
C TYR A 227 12.66 10.06 -9.84
N MET A 228 11.76 9.48 -10.62
CA MET A 228 10.82 10.23 -11.43
C MET A 228 9.91 11.12 -10.57
N GLN A 229 9.41 10.60 -9.45
CA GLN A 229 8.55 11.35 -8.53
C GLN A 229 9.32 12.46 -7.81
N GLU A 230 10.56 12.22 -7.38
CA GLU A 230 11.42 13.26 -6.79
C GLU A 230 11.75 14.37 -7.80
N GLU A 231 12.01 14.03 -9.06
CA GLU A 231 12.20 15.02 -10.12
C GLU A 231 10.93 15.84 -10.37
N LYS A 232 9.77 15.18 -10.47
CA LYS A 232 8.48 15.84 -10.62
C LYS A 232 8.21 16.80 -9.45
N PHE A 233 8.43 16.36 -8.22
CA PHE A 233 8.25 17.19 -7.04
C PHE A 233 9.22 18.38 -7.02
N LYS A 234 10.50 18.17 -7.37
CA LYS A 234 11.48 19.27 -7.46
C LYS A 234 11.02 20.35 -8.44
N ASN A 235 10.47 19.95 -9.58
CA ASN A 235 10.06 20.87 -10.65
C ASN A 235 8.67 21.50 -10.42
N GLN A 236 7.73 20.75 -9.85
CA GLN A 236 6.31 21.11 -9.81
C GLN A 236 5.75 21.30 -8.40
N GLN A 237 6.51 20.93 -7.36
CA GLN A 237 6.12 21.00 -5.93
C GLN A 237 4.91 20.12 -5.56
N TYR A 238 4.65 19.07 -6.34
CA TYR A 238 3.69 18.02 -6.05
C TYR A 238 4.13 16.69 -6.68
N TYR A 239 3.65 15.58 -6.14
CA TYR A 239 3.83 14.25 -6.73
C TYR A 239 2.66 13.90 -7.67
N ALA A 240 2.90 12.96 -8.59
CA ALA A 240 1.82 12.29 -9.29
C ALA A 240 1.09 11.33 -8.32
N LEU A 241 -0.24 11.28 -8.40
CA LEU A 241 -1.04 10.38 -7.57
C LEU A 241 -0.83 8.94 -8.03
N PHE A 242 -0.12 8.15 -7.22
CA PHE A 242 0.21 6.77 -7.58
C PHE A 242 0.28 5.89 -6.34
N SER A 243 -0.26 4.67 -6.44
CA SER A 243 -0.28 3.71 -5.34
C SER A 243 0.26 2.35 -5.75
N MET A 244 1.21 1.86 -4.97
CA MET A 244 1.85 0.55 -5.16
C MET A 244 1.07 -0.60 -4.53
N ILE A 245 -0.05 -0.37 -3.84
CA ILE A 245 -0.85 -1.46 -3.26
C ILE A 245 -1.36 -2.46 -4.33
N THR A 246 -1.58 -1.99 -5.56
CA THR A 246 -1.96 -2.84 -6.69
C THR A 246 -0.92 -3.91 -6.97
N LEU A 247 0.36 -3.61 -6.77
CA LEU A 247 1.46 -4.58 -6.94
C LEU A 247 1.26 -5.80 -6.04
N ALA A 248 0.88 -5.59 -4.78
CA ALA A 248 0.59 -6.70 -3.87
C ALA A 248 -0.56 -7.58 -4.39
N PHE A 249 -1.60 -7.00 -5.00
CA PHE A 249 -2.70 -7.81 -5.56
C PHE A 249 -2.24 -8.66 -6.75
N LEU A 250 -1.33 -8.12 -7.58
CA LEU A 250 -0.73 -8.84 -8.70
C LEU A 250 0.18 -9.97 -8.22
N GLN A 251 1.11 -9.68 -7.30
CA GLN A 251 2.05 -10.66 -6.75
C GLN A 251 1.35 -11.78 -5.96
N LEU A 252 0.29 -11.46 -5.24
CA LEU A 252 -0.53 -12.46 -4.54
C LEU A 252 -1.42 -13.27 -5.51
N GLY A 253 -1.47 -12.92 -6.81
CA GLY A 253 -2.32 -13.56 -7.81
C GLY A 253 -3.82 -13.37 -7.55
N ILE A 254 -4.19 -12.32 -6.80
CA ILE A 254 -5.59 -11.91 -6.61
C ILE A 254 -6.12 -11.31 -7.90
N ILE A 255 -5.25 -10.63 -8.65
CA ILE A 255 -5.55 -10.08 -9.97
C ILE A 255 -4.66 -10.80 -10.98
N GLU A 256 -5.28 -11.45 -11.96
CA GLU A 256 -4.58 -12.12 -13.06
C GLU A 256 -4.68 -11.25 -14.31
N ILE A 257 -3.54 -10.88 -14.91
CA ILE A 257 -3.47 -10.03 -16.13
C ILE A 257 -3.88 -10.83 -17.35
#